data_AF-A0A0F9EBF8-F1
#
_entry.id   AF-A0A0F9EBF8-F1
#
_cell.length_a   1.000
_cell.length_b   1.000
_cell.length_c   1.000
_cell.angle_alpha   90.00
_cell.angle_beta   90.00
_cell.angle_gamma   90.00
#
_symmetry.space_group_name_H-M   'P 1'
#
loop_
_entity.id
_entity.type
_entity.pdbx_description
1 polymer ?
#
loop_
_entity_poly.entity_id
_entity_poly.type
_entity_poly.pdbx_seq_one_letter_code
_entity_poly.pdbx_strand_id
1 'polypeptide(L)'
;MDRVLTRLDDNLMLENQITAVKDRVTEITGLTYEECRRTVLLAQGDFDAFLSANPADRAALLEKVTGTEVYREISKRIYVLYEEAKQKLSELEGRRGATPVLSDEERDAMAVQTDTLGKDIAALTLKLTELSGKIKAHEALNTAKGRVDAAGSKLK
;
A
#
# COMPACT_ATOMS: atom_id res chain seq x y z
N MET A 1 -2.62 -26.39 50.44
CA MET A 1 -1.42 -25.90 51.12
C MET A 1 -1.75 -24.48 51.57
N ASP A 2 -1.83 -24.26 52.87
CA ASP A 2 -2.12 -22.94 53.42
C ASP A 2 -0.87 -22.07 53.27
N ARG A 3 -1.01 -20.92 52.61
CA ARG A 3 0.09 -19.99 52.40
C ARG A 3 -0.03 -18.90 53.46
N VAL A 4 0.99 -18.81 54.32
CA VAL A 4 1.00 -17.88 55.45
C VAL A 4 2.26 -17.01 55.37
N LEU A 5 2.11 -15.71 55.61
CA LEU A 5 3.20 -14.77 55.73
C LEU A 5 3.41 -14.44 57.20
N THR A 6 4.60 -14.74 57.73
CA THR A 6 4.94 -14.53 59.15
C THR A 6 6.18 -13.66 59.25
N ARG A 7 6.16 -12.68 60.15
CA ARG A 7 7.35 -11.90 60.48
C ARG A 7 8.24 -12.70 61.43
N LEU A 8 9.51 -12.87 61.07
CA LEU A 8 10.46 -13.72 61.79
C LEU A 8 10.85 -13.18 63.17
N ASP A 9 10.83 -11.85 63.36
CA ASP A 9 11.30 -11.22 64.59
C ASP A 9 10.39 -11.50 65.80
N ASP A 10 9.07 -11.59 65.57
CA ASP A 10 8.06 -11.74 66.61
C ASP A 10 7.06 -12.88 66.34
N ASN A 11 7.28 -13.67 65.29
CA ASN A 11 6.38 -14.72 64.81
C ASN A 11 4.94 -14.25 64.57
N LEU A 12 4.74 -12.94 64.33
CA LEU A 12 3.42 -12.40 64.05
C LEU A 12 2.96 -12.85 62.66
N MET A 13 1.79 -13.49 62.61
CA MET A 13 1.13 -13.81 61.36
C MET A 13 0.60 -12.52 60.74
N LEU A 14 1.12 -12.17 59.56
CA LEU A 14 0.74 -10.97 58.82
C LEU A 14 -0.47 -11.25 57.92
N GLU A 15 -0.46 -12.38 57.21
CA GLU A 15 -1.54 -12.76 56.28
C GLU A 15 -1.63 -14.28 56.11
N ASN A 16 -2.83 -14.80 55.80
CA ASN A 16 -3.07 -16.24 55.61
C ASN A 16 -3.92 -16.61 54.37
N GLN A 17 -4.35 -15.62 53.59
CA GLN A 17 -5.06 -15.85 52.33
C GLN A 17 -4.07 -15.83 51.17
N ILE A 18 -4.16 -16.78 50.24
CA ILE A 18 -3.19 -16.92 49.15
C ILE A 18 -3.01 -15.63 48.34
N THR A 19 -4.11 -14.91 48.06
CA THR A 19 -4.08 -13.63 47.34
C THR A 19 -3.50 -12.51 48.21
N ALA A 20 -4.00 -12.35 49.44
CA ALA A 20 -3.52 -11.32 50.37
C ALA A 20 -2.03 -11.47 50.69
N VAL A 21 -1.55 -12.72 50.85
CA VAL A 21 -0.13 -13.01 51.03
C VAL A 21 0.70 -12.60 49.82
N LYS A 22 0.22 -12.85 48.59
CA LYS A 22 0.94 -12.40 47.36
C LYS A 22 1.05 -10.88 47.32
N ASP A 23 -0.06 -10.18 47.54
CA ASP A 23 -0.10 -8.73 47.48
C ASP A 23 0.79 -8.13 48.59
N ARG A 24 0.69 -8.66 49.81
CA ARG A 24 1.50 -8.22 50.95
C ARG A 24 2.99 -8.48 50.77
N VAL A 25 3.37 -9.59 50.13
CA VAL A 25 4.77 -9.86 49.77
C VAL A 25 5.27 -8.80 48.79
N THR A 26 4.50 -8.45 47.76
CA THR A 26 4.89 -7.42 46.79
C THR A 26 4.95 -6.03 47.41
N GLU A 27 4.05 -5.69 48.34
CA GLU A 27 4.14 -4.43 49.11
C GLU A 27 5.42 -4.34 49.95
N ILE A 28 5.84 -5.45 50.58
CA ILE A 28 7.02 -5.47 51.47
C ILE A 28 8.31 -5.49 50.67
N THR A 29 8.40 -6.30 49.62
CA THR A 29 9.64 -6.46 48.85
C THR A 29 9.79 -5.43 47.74
N GLY A 30 8.70 -4.76 47.35
CA GLY A 30 8.63 -3.92 46.16
C GLY A 30 8.74 -4.72 44.85
N LEU A 31 8.68 -6.05 44.92
CA LEU A 31 8.89 -6.93 43.78
C LEU A 31 7.69 -7.88 43.61
N THR A 32 7.18 -7.95 42.40
CA THR A 32 6.24 -8.97 41.96
C THR A 32 6.91 -10.34 41.93
N TYR A 33 6.10 -11.41 41.88
CA TYR A 33 6.62 -12.79 41.77
C TYR A 33 7.57 -12.95 40.58
N GLU A 34 7.24 -12.35 39.43
CA GLU A 34 8.12 -12.39 38.27
C GLU A 34 9.43 -11.65 38.51
N GLU A 35 9.40 -10.46 39.09
CA GLU A 35 10.59 -9.67 39.41
C GLU A 35 11.50 -10.38 40.41
N CYS A 36 10.94 -10.96 41.47
CA CYS A 36 11.67 -11.80 42.42
C CYS A 36 12.31 -13.01 41.73
N ARG A 37 11.58 -13.67 40.80
CA ARG A 37 12.14 -14.75 39.98
C ARG A 37 13.30 -14.26 39.10
N ARG A 38 13.19 -13.05 38.55
CA ARG A 38 14.18 -12.42 37.67
C ARG A 38 15.47 -12.01 38.40
N THR A 39 15.38 -11.61 39.68
CA THR A 39 16.55 -11.15 40.46
C THR A 39 17.18 -12.23 41.35
N VAL A 40 16.37 -13.09 41.95
CA VAL A 40 16.80 -14.03 43.00
C VAL A 40 16.86 -15.48 42.48
N LEU A 41 16.08 -15.77 41.43
CA LEU A 41 15.77 -17.12 40.96
C LEU A 41 16.22 -17.30 39.51
N LEU A 42 17.45 -16.85 39.20
CA LEU A 42 18.35 -17.54 38.28
C LEU A 42 18.67 -18.93 38.87
N ALA A 43 17.63 -19.73 39.08
CA ALA A 43 17.68 -20.97 39.79
C ALA A 43 18.60 -21.93 39.03
N GLN A 44 19.73 -22.24 39.65
CA GLN A 44 20.52 -23.47 39.51
C GLN A 44 20.38 -24.16 38.14
N GLY A 45 20.95 -23.55 37.08
CA GLY A 45 21.06 -24.13 35.73
C GLY A 45 20.90 -23.14 34.58
N ASP A 46 19.96 -22.19 34.68
CA ASP A 46 19.61 -21.29 33.56
C ASP A 46 20.63 -20.16 33.30
N PHE A 47 21.54 -19.89 34.25
CA PHE A 47 22.60 -18.89 34.07
C PHE A 47 23.74 -19.36 33.15
N ASP A 48 24.12 -20.65 33.21
CA ASP A 48 25.16 -21.21 32.33
C ASP A 48 24.66 -21.31 30.89
N ALA A 49 23.38 -21.65 30.70
CA ALA A 49 22.70 -21.61 29.42
C ALA A 49 22.66 -20.18 28.85
N PHE A 50 22.43 -19.16 29.68
CA PHE A 50 22.48 -17.76 29.29
C PHE A 50 23.87 -17.29 28.85
N LEU A 51 24.93 -17.71 29.55
CA LEU A 51 26.33 -17.42 29.17
C LEU A 51 26.72 -18.13 27.86
N SER A 52 26.22 -19.34 27.63
CA SER A 52 26.54 -20.14 26.45
C SER A 52 25.65 -19.83 25.24
N ALA A 53 24.53 -19.12 25.45
CA ALA A 53 23.60 -18.73 24.39
C ALA A 53 24.21 -17.75 23.39
N ASN A 54 23.79 -17.87 22.13
CA ASN A 54 24.14 -16.91 21.09
C ASN A 54 23.50 -15.53 21.40
N PRO A 55 23.94 -14.44 20.74
CA PRO A 55 23.45 -13.09 21.02
C PRO A 55 21.94 -12.91 20.88
N ALA A 56 21.30 -13.61 19.95
CA ALA A 56 19.86 -13.51 19.71
C ALA A 56 19.05 -14.19 20.84
N ASP A 57 19.46 -15.38 21.24
CA ASP A 57 18.83 -16.13 22.34
C ASP A 57 19.06 -15.42 23.68
N ARG A 58 20.25 -14.83 23.88
CA ARG A 58 20.55 -14.00 25.06
C ARG A 58 19.66 -12.75 25.11
N ALA A 59 19.47 -12.07 23.99
CA ALA A 59 18.58 -10.91 23.91
C ALA A 59 17.12 -11.30 24.20
N ALA A 60 16.65 -12.42 23.65
CA ALA A 60 15.30 -12.93 23.92
C ALA A 60 15.11 -13.30 25.40
N LEU A 61 16.10 -13.92 26.04
CA LEU A 61 16.09 -14.23 27.48
C LEU A 61 16.09 -12.95 28.32
N LEU A 62 16.96 -11.96 28.02
CA LEU A 62 16.97 -10.66 28.69
C LEU A 62 15.64 -9.94 28.55
N GLU A 63 14.98 -10.04 27.41
CA GLU A 63 13.69 -9.40 27.16
C GLU A 63 12.57 -10.00 28.03
N LYS A 64 12.54 -11.34 28.16
CA LYS A 64 11.63 -12.05 29.07
C LYS A 64 11.90 -11.74 30.54
N VAL A 65 13.18 -11.57 30.89
CA VAL A 65 13.61 -11.27 32.26
C VAL A 65 13.40 -9.80 32.62
N THR A 66 13.42 -8.88 31.66
CA THR A 66 13.19 -7.45 31.92
C THR A 66 11.73 -7.05 31.72
N GLY A 67 10.87 -7.96 31.25
CA GLY A 67 9.47 -7.67 30.93
C GLY A 67 9.33 -6.73 29.71
N THR A 68 10.36 -6.66 28.87
CA THR A 68 10.38 -5.80 27.68
C THR A 68 9.78 -6.48 26.45
N GLU A 69 9.09 -7.62 26.63
CA GLU A 69 8.42 -8.40 25.57
C GLU A 69 7.45 -7.55 24.73
N VAL A 70 6.86 -6.53 25.36
CA VAL A 70 5.99 -5.55 24.72
C VAL A 70 6.67 -4.81 23.56
N TYR A 71 7.99 -4.57 23.64
CA TYR A 71 8.72 -3.85 22.59
C TYR A 71 8.90 -4.69 21.33
N ARG A 72 9.07 -6.01 21.46
CA ARG A 72 9.10 -6.92 20.31
C ARG A 72 7.74 -7.01 19.63
N GLU A 73 6.64 -7.03 20.38
CA GLU A 73 5.29 -6.98 19.80
C GLU A 73 5.03 -5.66 19.07
N ILE A 74 5.39 -4.53 19.69
CA ILE A 74 5.32 -3.20 19.06
C ILE A 74 6.15 -3.20 17.77
N SER A 75 7.39 -3.69 17.81
CA SER A 75 8.28 -3.73 16.65
C SER A 75 7.71 -4.56 15.50
N LYS A 76 7.17 -5.75 15.80
CA LYS A 76 6.48 -6.59 14.80
C LYS A 76 5.30 -5.87 14.17
N ARG A 77 4.49 -5.18 14.98
CA ARG A 77 3.31 -4.45 14.49
C ARG A 77 3.70 -3.25 13.63
N ILE A 78 4.73 -2.51 14.02
CA ILE A 78 5.28 -1.40 13.21
C ILE A 78 5.81 -1.94 11.88
N TYR A 79 6.51 -3.07 11.87
CA TYR A 79 7.02 -3.67 10.64
C TYR A 79 5.89 -4.03 9.65
N VAL A 80 4.81 -4.64 10.15
CA VAL A 80 3.63 -4.96 9.32
C VAL A 80 3.02 -3.68 8.73
N LEU A 81 2.79 -2.65 9.57
CA LEU A 81 2.27 -1.36 9.11
C LEU A 81 3.16 -0.68 8.08
N TYR A 82 4.48 -0.78 8.25
CA TYR A 82 5.45 -0.24 7.33
C TYR A 82 5.39 -0.93 5.97
N GLU A 83 5.37 -2.26 5.94
CA GLU A 83 5.29 -3.01 4.68
C GLU A 83 3.96 -2.73 3.94
N GLU A 84 2.84 -2.66 4.66
CA GLU A 84 1.55 -2.26 4.07
C GLU A 84 1.58 -0.85 3.46
N ALA A 85 2.19 0.12 4.16
CA ALA A 85 2.31 1.49 3.68
C ALA A 85 3.24 1.58 2.46
N LYS A 86 4.36 0.86 2.48
CA LYS A 86 5.31 0.77 1.38
C LYS A 86 4.69 0.15 0.13
N GLN A 87 3.88 -0.90 0.27
CA GLN A 87 3.18 -1.50 -0.84
C GLN A 87 2.17 -0.52 -1.47
N LYS A 88 1.37 0.18 -0.65
CA LYS A 88 0.45 1.22 -1.13
C LYS A 88 1.16 2.36 -1.86
N LEU A 89 2.33 2.79 -1.35
CA LEU A 89 3.14 3.81 -2.00
C LEU A 89 3.61 3.33 -3.38
N SER A 90 4.15 2.12 -3.47
CA SER A 90 4.59 1.51 -4.72
C SER A 90 3.45 1.42 -5.75
N GLU A 91 2.25 1.04 -5.33
CA GLU A 91 1.07 1.02 -6.20
C GLU A 91 0.69 2.42 -6.71
N LEU A 92 0.71 3.43 -5.84
CA LEU A 92 0.42 4.82 -6.22
C LEU A 92 1.49 5.39 -7.17
N GLU A 93 2.76 5.11 -6.92
CA GLU A 93 3.86 5.51 -7.81
C GLU A 93 3.77 4.82 -9.17
N GLY A 94 3.43 3.52 -9.19
CA GLY A 94 3.15 2.79 -10.42
C GLY A 94 1.98 3.39 -11.21
N ARG A 95 0.87 3.74 -10.54
CA ARG A 95 -0.27 4.43 -11.17
C ARG A 95 0.08 5.83 -11.67
N ARG A 96 0.91 6.58 -10.93
CA ARG A 96 1.42 7.89 -11.34
C ARG A 96 2.30 7.77 -12.58
N GLY A 97 3.17 6.76 -12.64
CA GLY A 97 4.00 6.48 -13.82
C GLY A 97 3.19 6.03 -15.04
N ALA A 98 2.09 5.30 -14.82
CA ALA A 98 1.20 4.85 -15.90
C ALA A 98 0.33 5.97 -16.51
N THR A 99 0.24 7.13 -15.84
CA THR A 99 -0.44 8.32 -16.37
C THR A 99 0.61 9.38 -16.68
N PRO A 100 1.36 9.25 -17.79
CA PRO A 100 2.31 10.29 -18.19
C PRO A 100 1.55 11.61 -18.36
N VAL A 101 1.88 12.58 -17.51
CA VAL A 101 1.41 13.95 -17.68
C VAL A 101 2.20 14.50 -18.86
N LEU A 102 1.50 14.85 -19.93
CA LEU A 102 2.11 15.52 -21.08
C LEU A 102 2.89 16.73 -20.60
N SER A 103 4.13 16.88 -21.05
CA SER A 103 4.88 18.12 -20.87
C SER A 103 4.17 19.27 -21.59
N ASP A 104 4.52 20.51 -21.25
CA ASP A 104 3.93 21.66 -21.94
C ASP A 104 4.32 21.66 -23.43
N GLU A 105 5.53 21.23 -23.76
CA GLU A 105 5.98 21.06 -25.14
C GLU A 105 5.21 19.96 -25.88
N GLU A 106 4.93 18.82 -25.23
CA GLU A 106 4.15 17.74 -25.84
C GLU A 106 2.69 18.15 -26.06
N ARG A 107 2.12 18.93 -25.14
CA ARG A 107 0.78 19.52 -25.29
C ARG A 107 0.73 20.50 -26.46
N ASP A 108 1.70 21.40 -26.55
CA ASP A 108 1.77 22.39 -27.62
C ASP A 108 1.96 21.71 -28.99
N ALA A 109 2.81 20.69 -29.06
CA ALA A 109 3.00 19.90 -30.29
C ALA A 109 1.70 19.20 -30.73
N MET A 110 0.96 18.58 -29.79
CA MET A 110 -0.35 17.98 -30.08
C MET A 110 -1.40 19.02 -30.50
N ALA A 111 -1.39 20.22 -29.90
CA ALA A 111 -2.29 21.31 -30.26
C ALA A 111 -2.02 21.80 -31.69
N VAL A 112 -0.76 21.96 -32.08
CA VAL A 112 -0.38 22.29 -33.45
C VAL A 112 -0.77 21.19 -34.42
N GLN A 113 -0.57 19.92 -34.06
CA GLN A 113 -0.93 18.79 -34.91
C GLN A 113 -2.45 18.69 -35.13
N THR A 114 -3.25 18.90 -34.09
CA THR A 114 -4.72 18.90 -34.19
C THR A 114 -5.25 20.06 -35.03
N ASP A 115 -4.69 21.26 -34.91
CA ASP A 115 -5.03 22.39 -35.78
C ASP A 115 -4.66 22.11 -37.25
N THR A 116 -3.48 21.53 -37.49
CA THR A 116 -3.01 21.18 -38.84
C THR A 116 -3.93 20.13 -39.48
N LEU A 117 -4.23 19.04 -38.77
CA LEU A 117 -5.15 18.01 -39.24
C LEU A 117 -6.56 18.56 -39.46
N GLY A 118 -7.04 19.48 -38.63
CA GLY A 118 -8.32 20.16 -38.80
C GLY A 118 -8.38 20.96 -40.11
N LYS A 119 -7.32 21.71 -40.42
CA LYS A 119 -7.17 22.45 -41.69
C LYS A 119 -7.14 21.50 -42.89
N ASP A 120 -6.41 20.40 -42.79
CA ASP A 120 -6.31 19.40 -43.86
C ASP A 120 -7.66 18.72 -44.13
N ILE A 121 -8.39 18.34 -43.07
CA ILE A 121 -9.75 17.77 -43.19
C ILE A 121 -10.69 18.77 -43.86
N ALA A 122 -10.63 20.05 -43.49
CA ALA A 122 -11.47 21.08 -44.11
C ALA A 122 -11.15 21.25 -45.61
N ALA A 123 -9.86 21.30 -45.96
CA ALA A 123 -9.40 21.43 -47.34
C ALA A 123 -9.78 20.20 -48.20
N LEU A 124 -9.63 18.99 -47.65
CA LEU A 124 -10.02 17.75 -48.32
C LEU A 124 -11.54 17.67 -48.50
N THR A 125 -12.31 18.08 -47.50
CA THR A 125 -13.78 18.16 -47.59
C THR A 125 -14.20 19.08 -48.72
N LEU A 126 -13.58 20.26 -48.83
CA LEU A 126 -13.86 21.19 -49.94
C LEU A 126 -13.57 20.55 -51.29
N LYS A 127 -12.40 19.91 -51.46
CA LYS A 127 -12.04 19.20 -52.70
C LYS A 127 -13.04 18.09 -53.03
N LEU A 128 -13.49 17.33 -52.04
CA LEU A 128 -14.46 16.25 -52.22
C LEU A 128 -15.80 16.81 -52.70
N THR A 129 -16.27 17.92 -52.12
CA THR A 129 -17.50 18.58 -52.59
C THR A 129 -17.37 19.07 -54.03
N GLU A 130 -16.24 19.68 -54.40
CA GLU A 130 -15.98 20.16 -55.75
C GLU A 130 -15.96 19.01 -56.77
N LEU A 131 -15.21 17.93 -56.48
CA LEU A 131 -15.14 16.74 -57.32
C LEU A 131 -16.52 16.07 -57.47
N SER A 132 -17.29 15.95 -56.37
CA SER A 132 -18.64 15.41 -56.42
C SER A 132 -19.57 16.27 -57.30
N GLY A 133 -19.41 17.60 -57.28
CA GLY A 133 -20.13 18.52 -58.15
C GLY A 133 -19.77 18.30 -59.62
N LYS A 134 -18.48 18.15 -59.94
CA LYS A 134 -18.00 17.86 -61.30
C LYS A 134 -18.53 16.52 -61.83
N ILE A 135 -18.56 15.48 -60.99
CA ILE A 135 -19.11 14.17 -61.35
C ILE A 135 -20.60 14.30 -61.69
N LYS A 136 -21.40 14.94 -60.83
CA LYS A 136 -22.84 15.17 -61.09
C LYS A 136 -23.08 15.96 -62.36
N ALA A 137 -22.28 16.98 -62.62
CA ALA A 137 -22.38 17.77 -63.85
C ALA A 137 -22.08 16.91 -65.10
N HIS A 138 -21.07 16.03 -65.03
CA HIS A 138 -20.75 15.12 -66.13
C HIS A 138 -21.84 14.06 -66.37
N GLU A 139 -22.45 13.53 -65.31
CA GLU A 139 -23.61 12.63 -65.40
C GLU A 139 -24.82 13.32 -66.05
N ALA A 140 -25.10 14.57 -65.66
CA ALA A 140 -26.16 15.37 -66.28
C ALA A 140 -25.90 15.65 -67.76
N LEU A 141 -24.64 15.88 -68.14
CA LEU A 141 -24.25 16.12 -69.53
C LEU A 141 -24.37 14.85 -70.38
N ASN A 142 -23.97 13.70 -69.84
CA ASN A 142 -24.14 12.40 -70.51
C ASN A 142 -25.61 12.03 -70.70
N THR A 143 -26.46 12.26 -69.69
CA THR A 143 -27.91 12.02 -69.82
C THR A 143 -28.57 12.97 -70.82
N ALA A 144 -28.16 14.25 -70.87
CA ALA A 144 -28.62 15.20 -71.87
C ALA A 144 -28.20 14.80 -73.30
N LYS A 145 -26.94 14.38 -73.50
CA LYS A 145 -26.47 13.85 -74.80
C LYS A 145 -27.28 12.64 -75.25
N GLY A 146 -27.52 11.67 -74.37
CA GLY A 146 -28.35 10.51 -74.69
C GLY A 146 -29.79 10.87 -75.08
N ARG A 147 -30.37 11.94 -74.51
CA ARG A 147 -31.69 12.45 -74.92
C ARG A 147 -31.66 13.09 -76.31
N VAL A 148 -30.59 13.83 -76.64
CA VAL A 148 -30.41 14.44 -77.97
C VAL A 148 -30.21 13.37 -79.04
N ASP A 149 -29.40 12.34 -78.76
CA ASP A 149 -29.19 11.22 -79.68
C ASP A 149 -30.50 10.45 -79.92
N ALA A 150 -31.27 10.19 -78.85
CA ALA A 150 -32.58 9.54 -78.95
C ALA A 150 -33.63 10.39 -79.70
N ALA A 151 -33.57 11.72 -79.60
CA ALA A 151 -34.42 12.63 -80.36
C ALA A 151 -34.02 12.69 -81.84
N GLY A 152 -32.72 12.66 -82.15
CA GLY A 152 -32.20 12.62 -83.52
C GLY A 152 -32.57 11.33 -84.26
N SER A 153 -32.56 10.18 -83.58
CA SER A 153 -33.01 8.90 -84.17
C SER A 153 -34.52 8.82 -84.42
N LYS A 154 -35.34 9.69 -83.81
CA LYS A 154 -36.80 9.77 -84.05
C LYS A 154 -37.19 10.71 -85.19
N LEU A 155 -36.24 11.50 -85.71
CA LEU A 155 -36.46 12.48 -86.79
C LEU A 155 -36.01 11.98 -88.18
N LYS A 156 -35.49 10.75 -88.27
CA LYS A 156 -35.20 10.01 -89.51
C LYS A 156 -36.25 8.92 -89.71
#